data_AF-A0A1H0VR53-F1
#
_entry.id   AF-A0A1H0VR53-F1
#
_cell.length_a   1.000
_cell.length_b   1.000
_cell.length_c   1.000
_cell.angle_alpha   90.00
_cell.angle_beta   90.00
_cell.angle_gamma   90.00
#
_symmetry.space_group_name_H-M   'P 1'
#
loop_
_entity.id
_entity.type
_entity.pdbx_description
1 polymer ?
#
loop_
_entity_poly.entity_id
_entity_poly.type
_entity_poly.pdbx_seq_one_letter_code
_entity_poly.pdbx_strand_id
1 'polypeptide(L)'
;MVRVLHVVPNMQMGGLETFIMNIYRHIDREKVQFDFLVHYKKEFQYDEEIEKLGGRIYRLSVREDNNIIKYIYDLYNFFRQHKE
;
A
#
# COMPACT_ATOMS: atom_id res chain seq x y z
N MET A 1 -7.67 9.28 14.70
CA MET A 1 -7.65 8.29 13.61
C MET A 1 -6.20 7.87 13.40
N VAL A 2 -5.91 6.57 13.46
CA VAL A 2 -4.56 6.01 13.25
C VAL A 2 -4.45 5.50 11.82
N ARG A 3 -3.33 5.76 11.14
CA ARG A 3 -3.05 5.18 9.82
C ARG A 3 -1.96 4.12 9.95
N VAL A 4 -2.17 2.97 9.32
CA VAL A 4 -1.24 1.85 9.31
C VAL A 4 -0.78 1.62 7.88
N LEU A 5 0.51 1.79 7.64
CA LEU A 5 1.11 1.56 6.33
C LEU A 5 1.50 0.08 6.18
N HIS A 6 0.88 -0.60 5.22
CA HIS A 6 1.24 -1.94 4.79
C HIS A 6 2.22 -1.87 3.61
N VAL A 7 3.46 -2.32 3.82
CA VAL A 7 4.46 -2.43 2.76
C VAL A 7 4.42 -3.85 2.20
N VAL A 8 3.86 -4.01 1.01
CA VAL A 8 3.61 -5.32 0.37
C VAL A 8 4.04 -5.28 -1.10
N PRO A 9 4.32 -6.42 -1.76
CA PRO A 9 4.71 -6.41 -3.16
C PRO A 9 3.65 -5.77 -4.05
N ASN A 10 2.40 -6.23 -3.96
CA ASN A 10 1.22 -5.71 -4.66
C ASN A 10 -0.05 -6.13 -3.90
N MET A 11 -1.22 -5.68 -4.38
CA MET A 11 -2.53 -6.06 -3.84
C MET A 11 -3.32 -6.92 -4.84
N GLN A 12 -2.67 -7.94 -5.38
CA GLN A 12 -3.33 -8.97 -6.19
C GLN A 12 -4.19 -9.90 -5.31
N MET A 13 -5.07 -10.69 -5.92
CA MET A 13 -5.82 -11.71 -5.20
C MET A 13 -4.91 -12.89 -4.82
N GLY A 14 -4.22 -12.75 -3.69
CA GLY A 14 -3.33 -13.74 -3.07
C GLY A 14 -3.70 -14.01 -1.61
N GLY A 15 -2.94 -14.86 -0.92
CA GLY A 15 -3.29 -15.28 0.45
C GLY A 15 -3.19 -14.15 1.47
N LEU A 16 -2.06 -13.44 1.50
CA LEU A 16 -1.83 -12.36 2.46
C LEU A 16 -2.71 -11.15 2.17
N GLU A 17 -2.83 -10.78 0.90
CA GLU A 17 -3.61 -9.65 0.41
C GLU A 17 -5.09 -9.85 0.71
N THR A 18 -5.61 -11.06 0.48
CA THR A 18 -7.00 -11.41 0.85
C THR A 18 -7.22 -11.30 2.36
N PHE A 19 -6.25 -11.75 3.17
CA PHE A 19 -6.33 -11.61 4.62
C PHE A 19 -6.36 -10.15 5.08
N ILE A 20 -5.48 -9.31 4.53
CA ILE A 20 -5.48 -7.86 4.81
C ILE A 20 -6.82 -7.23 4.43
N MET A 21 -7.35 -7.54 3.24
CA MET A 21 -8.65 -7.02 2.79
C MET A 21 -9.81 -7.51 3.66
N ASN A 22 -9.78 -8.76 4.10
CA ASN A 22 -10.79 -9.27 5.03
C ASN A 22 -10.79 -8.49 6.34
N ILE A 23 -9.62 -8.14 6.88
CA ILE A 23 -9.54 -7.25 8.05
C ILE A 23 -10.08 -5.86 7.67
N TYR A 24 -9.58 -5.26 6.59
CA TYR A 24 -9.88 -3.88 6.24
C TYR A 24 -11.37 -3.61 5.99
N ARG A 25 -12.08 -4.61 5.43
CA ARG A 25 -13.54 -4.59 5.24
C ARG A 25 -14.32 -4.55 6.56
N HIS A 26 -13.81 -5.17 7.62
CA HIS A 26 -14.55 -5.39 8.87
C HIS A 26 -14.10 -4.49 10.03
N ILE A 27 -12.96 -3.79 9.92
CA ILE A 27 -12.56 -2.83 10.95
C ILE A 27 -13.38 -1.54 10.91
N ASP A 28 -13.39 -0.85 12.05
CA ASP A 28 -13.89 0.53 12.16
C ASP A 28 -12.90 1.50 11.48
N ARG A 29 -13.22 1.83 10.22
CA ARG A 29 -12.44 2.68 9.34
C ARG A 29 -12.41 4.16 9.73
N GLU A 30 -13.26 4.61 10.66
CA GLU A 30 -13.20 5.96 11.23
C GLU A 30 -12.09 6.06 12.28
N LYS A 31 -11.74 4.93 12.93
CA LYS A 31 -10.67 4.85 13.93
C LYS A 31 -9.32 4.47 13.32
N VAL A 32 -9.31 3.50 12.40
CA VAL A 32 -8.09 2.96 11.79
C VAL A 32 -8.21 2.94 10.26
N GLN A 33 -7.26 3.55 9.56
CA GLN A 33 -7.15 3.52 8.11
C GLN A 33 -5.91 2.73 7.67
N PHE A 34 -6.05 1.93 6.62
CA PHE A 34 -4.92 1.22 6.03
C PHE A 34 -4.46 1.94 4.78
N ASP A 35 -3.16 2.17 4.71
CA ASP A 35 -2.46 2.64 3.52
C ASP A 35 -1.51 1.56 3.03
N PHE A 36 -1.13 1.65 1.76
CA PHE A 36 -0.37 0.61 1.09
C PHE A 36 0.80 1.24 0.37
N LEU A 37 2.00 0.72 0.59
CA LEU A 37 3.15 0.99 -0.26
C LEU A 37 3.47 -0.28 -1.04
N VAL A 38 3.28 -0.21 -2.36
CA VAL A 38 3.44 -1.34 -3.28
C VAL A 38 4.65 -1.15 -4.19
N HIS A 39 5.18 -2.26 -4.73
CA HIS A 39 6.45 -2.29 -5.47
C HIS A 39 6.29 -2.46 -6.99
N TYR A 40 5.06 -2.33 -7.49
CA TYR A 40 4.71 -2.28 -8.91
C TYR A 40 3.91 -1.01 -9.21
N LYS A 41 4.07 -0.44 -10.41
CA LYS A 41 3.26 0.70 -10.86
C LYS A 41 1.89 0.32 -11.38
N LYS A 42 1.74 -0.89 -11.93
CA LYS A 42 0.44 -1.34 -12.45
C LYS A 42 -0.59 -1.53 -11.34
N GLU A 43 -1.87 -1.46 -11.72
CA GLU A 43 -3.00 -1.73 -10.85
C GLU A 43 -3.25 -3.24 -10.67
N PHE A 44 -3.82 -3.60 -9.52
CA PHE A 44 -4.20 -4.96 -9.14
C PHE A 44 -5.64 -5.03 -8.61
N GLN A 45 -6.14 -6.25 -8.42
CA GLN A 45 -7.55 -6.56 -8.17
C GLN A 45 -8.16 -5.84 -6.96
N TYR A 46 -7.40 -5.59 -5.90
CA TYR A 46 -7.94 -4.91 -4.70
C TYR A 46 -7.71 -3.40 -4.71
N ASP A 47 -6.98 -2.84 -5.67
CA ASP A 47 -6.58 -1.43 -5.63
C ASP A 47 -7.80 -0.50 -5.64
N GLU A 48 -8.75 -0.73 -6.55
CA GLU A 48 -9.99 0.04 -6.64
C GLU A 48 -10.82 -0.08 -5.37
N GLU A 49 -10.86 -1.27 -4.75
CA GLU A 49 -11.60 -1.49 -3.51
C GLU A 49 -10.97 -0.74 -2.33
N ILE A 50 -9.64 -0.78 -2.21
CA ILE A 50 -8.89 -0.07 -1.19
C ILE A 50 -9.17 1.43 -1.25
N GLU A 51 -9.09 2.01 -2.45
CA GLU A 51 -9.34 3.44 -2.67
C GLU A 51 -10.79 3.81 -2.33
N LYS A 52 -11.77 2.98 -2.72
CA LYS A 52 -13.18 3.17 -2.35
C LYS A 52 -13.43 3.10 -0.85
N LEU A 53 -12.63 2.30 -0.12
CA LEU A 53 -12.70 2.18 1.34
C LEU A 53 -11.94 3.31 2.08
N GLY A 54 -11.28 4.21 1.35
CA GLY A 54 -10.58 5.38 1.88
C GLY A 54 -9.07 5.21 2.10
N GLY A 55 -8.53 4.06 1.71
CA GLY A 55 -7.11 3.74 1.79
C GLY A 55 -6.32 4.39 0.66
N ARG A 56 -5.04 4.67 0.89
CA ARG A 56 -4.15 5.25 -0.12
C ARG A 56 -3.16 4.18 -0.60
N ILE A 57 -2.86 4.21 -1.90
CA ILE A 57 -1.87 3.31 -2.51
C ILE A 57 -0.73 4.14 -3.08
N TYR A 58 0.46 3.97 -2.50
CA TYR A 58 1.71 4.55 -2.93
C TYR A 58 2.50 3.52 -3.73
N ARG A 59 2.94 3.87 -4.94
CA ARG A 59 3.53 2.93 -5.88
C ARG A 59 4.99 3.23 -6.16
N LEU A 60 5.85 2.25 -5.92
CA LEU A 60 7.26 2.23 -6.34
C LEU A 60 7.44 1.23 -7.49
N SER A 61 8.54 1.32 -8.24
CA SER A 61 8.77 0.49 -9.44
C SER A 61 9.87 -0.55 -9.31
N VAL A 62 10.35 -0.83 -8.10
CA VAL A 62 11.54 -1.70 -7.90
C VAL A 62 11.34 -3.12 -8.46
N ARG A 63 10.11 -3.64 -8.52
CA ARG A 63 9.84 -4.96 -9.12
C ARG A 63 9.68 -4.93 -10.65
N GLU A 64 9.71 -3.75 -11.26
CA GLU A 64 9.61 -3.55 -12.71
C GLU A 64 10.96 -3.12 -13.31
N ASP A 65 11.67 -2.21 -12.64
CA ASP A 65 12.95 -1.66 -13.11
C ASP A 65 14.19 -2.27 -12.43
N ASN A 66 14.01 -3.05 -11.36
CA ASN A 66 15.08 -3.61 -10.52
C ASN A 66 16.11 -2.58 -10.00
N ASN A 67 15.75 -1.29 -9.98
CA ASN A 67 16.65 -0.22 -9.61
C ASN A 67 16.63 0.01 -8.09
N ILE A 68 17.51 -0.70 -7.39
CA ILE A 68 17.60 -0.66 -5.92
C ILE A 68 18.03 0.73 -5.40
N ILE A 69 18.94 1.42 -6.10
CA ILE A 69 19.40 2.75 -5.67
C ILE A 69 18.22 3.74 -5.69
N LYS A 70 17.45 3.74 -6.79
CA LYS A 70 16.24 4.55 -6.92
C LYS A 70 15.21 4.15 -5.87
N TYR A 71 15.00 2.87 -5.61
CA TYR A 71 14.07 2.40 -4.58
C TYR A 71 14.40 2.94 -3.19
N ILE A 72 15.69 2.90 -2.80
CA ILE A 72 16.15 3.46 -1.51
C ILE A 72 15.90 4.97 -1.47
N TYR A 73 16.19 5.69 -2.56
CA TYR A 73 15.95 7.13 -2.66
C TYR A 73 14.45 7.47 -2.58
N ASP A 74 13.61 6.75 -3.31
CA ASP A 74 12.16 6.95 -3.33
C ASP A 74 11.54 6.64 -1.96
N LEU A 75 11.95 5.56 -1.30
CA LEU A 75 11.54 5.23 0.06
C LEU A 75 11.95 6.32 1.05
N TYR A 76 13.20 6.80 0.98
CA TYR A 76 13.66 7.87 1.86
C TYR A 76 12.83 9.14 1.69
N ASN A 77 12.53 9.52 0.44
CA ASN A 77 11.69 10.68 0.18
C ASN A 77 10.25 10.48 0.63
N PHE A 78 9.69 9.28 0.42
CA PHE A 78 8.36 8.91 0.86
C PHE A 78 8.22 9.11 2.39
N PHE A 79 9.06 8.46 3.20
CA PHE A 79 8.98 8.61 4.66
C PHE A 79 9.31 10.03 5.15
N ARG A 80 10.10 10.81 4.39
CA ARG A 80 10.35 12.21 4.74
C ARG A 80 9.14 13.11 4.50
N GLN A 81 8.31 12.80 3.50
CA GLN A 81 7.09 13.53 3.16
C GLN A 81 5.90 13.09 4.05
N HIS A 82 5.88 11.82 4.48
CA HIS A 82 4.83 11.24 5.30
C HIS A 82 5.28 11.09 6.77
N LYS A 83 5.25 12.20 7.53
CA LYS A 83 5.60 12.23 8.99
C LYS A 83 4.42 11.98 9.92
N GLU A 84 3.27 11.69 9.34
CA GLU A 84 1.97 11.47 9.99
C GLU A 84 1.94 10.24 10.92
#